data_AF-A0A973EIC9-F1
#
_entry.id   AF-A0A973EIC9-F1
#
_cell.length_a   1.000
_cell.length_b   1.000
_cell.length_c   1.000
_cell.angle_alpha   90.00
_cell.angle_beta   90.00
_cell.angle_gamma   90.00
#
_symmetry.space_group_name_H-M   'P 1'
#
loop_
_entity.id
_entity.type
_entity.pdbx_description
1 polymer ?
#
loop_
_entity_poly.entity_id
_entity_poly.type
_entity_poly.pdbx_seq_one_letter_code
_entity_poly.pdbx_strand_id
1 'polypeptide(L)'
;MNVGPVTVTLHLTPGHTPGGSSWSWRSCVGHSCRTMVYADSLNPVSAPGFKFSAPLAALHGGSTEAQLRHSAERLRRLDCDVLLTPHPAQFQLQAKLAQREADPESDPFYNPQACQEAAHDAELKLQARLAEERSD
;
A
#
# COMPACT_ATOMS: atom_id res chain seq x y z
N MET A 1 -0.86 18.47 -3.25
CA MET A 1 -0.45 19.56 -2.34
C MET A 1 1.01 19.86 -2.56
N ASN A 2 1.46 21.11 -2.39
CA ASN A 2 2.86 21.48 -2.58
C ASN A 2 3.42 22.01 -1.26
N VAL A 3 4.62 21.55 -0.91
CA VAL A 3 5.40 22.09 0.22
C VAL A 3 6.80 22.40 -0.29
N GLY A 4 7.06 23.69 -0.54
CA GLY A 4 8.26 24.10 -1.26
C GLY A 4 8.31 23.45 -2.66
N PRO A 5 9.44 22.82 -3.06
CA PRO A 5 9.57 22.18 -4.36
C PRO A 5 8.90 20.79 -4.45
N VAL A 6 8.41 20.24 -3.33
CA VAL A 6 7.85 18.89 -3.29
C VAL A 6 6.35 18.94 -3.58
N THR A 7 5.95 18.27 -4.66
CA THR A 7 4.56 18.00 -4.98
C THR A 7 4.18 16.63 -4.43
N VAL A 8 3.24 16.58 -3.50
CA VAL A 8 2.69 15.35 -2.94
C VAL A 8 1.30 15.11 -3.53
N THR A 9 1.10 13.92 -4.12
CA THR A 9 -0.16 13.48 -4.71
C THR A 9 -0.84 12.48 -3.77
N LEU A 10 -2.10 12.74 -3.45
CA LEU A 10 -2.95 11.81 -2.70
C LEU A 10 -3.60 10.81 -3.65
N HIS A 11 -3.61 9.55 -3.24
CA HIS A 11 -4.30 8.45 -3.89
C HIS A 11 -5.27 7.85 -2.90
N LEU A 12 -6.57 7.95 -3.16
CA LEU A 12 -7.57 7.27 -2.33
C LEU A 12 -7.37 5.76 -2.45
N THR A 13 -7.09 5.13 -1.31
CA THR A 13 -6.89 3.69 -1.18
C THR A 13 -7.71 3.15 -0.01
N PRO A 14 -9.06 3.28 -0.05
CA PRO A 14 -9.93 2.80 1.03
C PRO A 14 -9.94 1.27 1.12
N GLY A 15 -10.39 0.76 2.26
CA GLY A 15 -10.61 -0.67 2.46
C GLY A 15 -10.22 -1.11 3.86
N HIS A 16 -8.94 -0.93 4.23
CA HIS A 16 -8.54 -1.12 5.63
C HIS A 16 -9.29 -0.12 6.54
N THR A 17 -9.45 1.11 6.06
CA THR A 17 -10.40 2.08 6.59
C THR A 17 -11.11 2.80 5.43
N PRO A 18 -12.28 3.44 5.65
CA PRO A 18 -12.96 4.20 4.60
C PRO A 18 -12.17 5.42 4.10
N GLY A 19 -11.31 6.01 4.94
CA GLY A 19 -10.50 7.19 4.61
C GLY A 19 -9.07 6.88 4.15
N GLY A 20 -8.76 5.59 3.95
CA GLY A 20 -7.40 5.14 3.61
C GLY A 20 -6.83 5.87 2.41
N SER A 21 -5.58 6.33 2.54
CA SER A 21 -4.95 7.23 1.57
C SER A 21 -3.47 6.94 1.43
N SER A 22 -3.05 6.60 0.22
CA SER A 22 -1.65 6.46 -0.16
C SER A 22 -1.14 7.76 -0.77
N TRP A 23 0.18 7.96 -0.75
CA TRP A 23 0.79 9.22 -1.17
C TRP A 23 1.99 8.97 -2.06
N SER A 24 2.16 9.78 -3.11
CA SER A 24 3.37 9.74 -3.93
C SER A 24 3.99 11.12 -4.10
N TRP A 25 5.31 11.12 -4.24
CA TRP A 25 6.11 12.32 -4.53
C TRP A 25 7.40 11.91 -5.25
N ARG A 26 8.18 12.91 -5.70
CA ARG A 26 9.51 12.67 -6.28
C ARG A 26 10.60 13.15 -5.33
N SER A 27 11.66 12.35 -5.18
CA SER A 27 12.88 12.70 -4.44
C SER A 27 14.08 12.51 -5.36
N CYS A 28 15.05 13.43 -5.31
CA CYS A 28 16.22 13.39 -6.21
C CYS A 28 17.53 13.57 -5.45
N VAL A 29 18.58 12.89 -5.89
CA VAL A 29 19.97 13.14 -5.53
C VAL A 29 20.71 13.50 -6.82
N GLY A 30 21.13 14.77 -6.94
CA GLY A 30 21.63 15.30 -8.22
C GLY A 30 20.58 15.15 -9.32
N HIS A 31 20.93 14.44 -10.40
CA HIS A 31 20.03 14.17 -11.52
C HIS A 31 19.24 12.85 -11.39
N SER A 32 19.54 12.04 -10.37
CA SER A 32 18.86 10.76 -10.13
C SER A 32 17.61 10.98 -9.29
N CYS A 33 16.44 10.86 -9.91
CA CYS A 33 15.15 11.03 -9.24
C CYS A 33 14.41 9.70 -9.14
N ARG A 34 13.76 9.47 -8.00
CA ARG A 34 12.90 8.32 -7.74
C ARG A 34 11.47 8.77 -7.45
N THR A 35 10.49 8.02 -7.96
CA THR A 35 9.10 8.13 -7.54
C THR A 35 8.90 7.35 -6.24
N MET A 36 8.62 8.08 -5.17
CA MET A 36 8.37 7.56 -3.84
C MET A 36 6.88 7.28 -3.68
N VAL A 37 6.52 6.15 -3.08
CA VAL A 37 5.15 5.82 -2.70
C VAL A 37 5.10 5.43 -1.23
N TYR A 38 4.33 6.17 -0.43
CA TYR A 38 3.88 5.74 0.88
C TYR A 38 2.51 5.09 0.72
N ALA A 39 2.48 3.76 0.62
CA ALA A 39 1.25 3.01 0.43
C ALA A 39 0.62 2.70 1.79
N ASP A 40 -0.63 3.13 1.96
CA ASP A 40 -1.40 2.83 3.17
C ASP A 40 -1.67 1.32 3.30
N SER A 41 -2.08 0.90 4.50
CA SER A 41 -2.43 -0.48 4.77
C SER A 41 -3.61 -0.92 3.91
N LEU A 42 -3.45 -2.04 3.20
CA LEU A 42 -4.53 -2.75 2.52
C LEU A 42 -4.84 -4.11 3.19
N ASN A 43 -4.38 -4.30 4.43
CA ASN A 43 -4.63 -5.54 5.16
C ASN A 43 -6.11 -5.65 5.59
N PRO A 44 -6.80 -6.77 5.31
CA PRO A 44 -8.21 -7.00 5.65
C PRO A 44 -8.38 -7.52 7.08
N VAL A 45 -7.98 -6.71 8.06
CA VAL A 45 -8.12 -7.02 9.50
C VAL A 45 -9.29 -6.24 10.09
N SER A 46 -9.98 -6.83 11.07
CA SER A 46 -11.14 -6.19 11.71
C SER A 46 -11.38 -6.74 13.11
N ALA A 47 -12.27 -6.09 13.86
CA ALA A 47 -12.89 -6.70 15.03
C ALA A 47 -13.71 -7.94 14.64
N PRO A 48 -13.94 -8.89 15.58
CA PRO A 48 -14.83 -10.02 15.36
C PRO A 48 -16.23 -9.59 14.90
N GLY A 49 -16.83 -10.36 13.99
CA GLY A 49 -18.19 -10.11 13.47
C GLY A 49 -18.28 -9.11 12.31
N PHE A 50 -17.25 -8.29 12.06
CA PHE A 50 -17.20 -7.49 10.83
C PHE A 50 -16.92 -8.39 9.62
N LYS A 51 -17.70 -8.23 8.55
CA LYS A 51 -17.58 -9.02 7.32
C LYS A 51 -17.24 -8.10 6.14
N PHE A 52 -16.10 -8.32 5.51
CA PHE A 52 -15.62 -7.54 4.36
C PHE A 52 -16.49 -7.75 3.12
N SER A 53 -17.09 -8.93 2.99
CA SER A 53 -18.01 -9.29 1.91
C SER A 53 -19.41 -8.68 2.05
N ALA A 54 -19.80 -8.26 3.26
CA ALA A 54 -21.15 -7.79 3.53
C ALA A 54 -21.41 -6.39 2.94
N PRO A 55 -22.64 -6.13 2.46
CA PRO A 55 -23.03 -4.80 2.00
C PRO A 55 -23.11 -3.83 3.18
N LEU A 56 -22.62 -2.61 2.97
CA LEU A 56 -22.62 -1.54 3.97
C LEU A 56 -23.46 -0.36 3.49
N ALA A 57 -24.37 0.13 4.33
CA ALA A 57 -25.17 1.32 4.06
C ALA A 57 -24.29 2.57 3.82
N ALA A 58 -23.20 2.70 4.58
CA ALA A 58 -22.21 3.77 4.41
C ALA A 58 -21.49 3.72 3.03
N LEU A 59 -21.55 2.59 2.34
CA LEU A 59 -21.01 2.38 1.00
C LEU A 59 -22.11 2.27 -0.05
N HIS A 60 -23.32 2.75 0.24
CA HIS A 60 -24.48 2.70 -0.66
C HIS A 60 -24.78 1.28 -1.18
N GLY A 61 -24.61 0.27 -0.32
CA GLY A 61 -24.81 -1.14 -0.66
C GLY A 61 -23.58 -1.83 -1.25
N GLY A 62 -22.47 -1.12 -1.44
CA GLY A 62 -21.16 -1.71 -1.74
C GLY A 62 -20.54 -2.42 -0.53
N SER A 63 -19.39 -3.07 -0.74
CA SER A 63 -18.66 -3.81 0.29
C SER A 63 -17.24 -3.29 0.47
N THR A 64 -16.65 -3.57 1.64
CA THR A 64 -15.25 -3.25 1.91
C THR A 64 -14.30 -4.10 1.04
N GLU A 65 -14.71 -5.33 0.68
CA GLU A 65 -14.02 -6.14 -0.33
C GLU A 65 -13.82 -5.37 -1.64
N ALA A 66 -14.89 -4.76 -2.18
CA ALA A 66 -14.81 -4.02 -3.43
C ALA A 66 -13.87 -2.81 -3.32
N GLN A 67 -13.86 -2.13 -2.17
CA GLN A 67 -12.90 -1.06 -1.90
C GLN A 67 -11.45 -1.56 -1.90
N LEU A 68 -11.16 -2.65 -1.19
CA LEU A 68 -9.81 -3.22 -1.13
C LEU A 68 -9.30 -3.66 -2.52
N ARG A 69 -10.15 -4.30 -3.33
CA ARG A 69 -9.81 -4.66 -4.72
C ARG A 69 -9.46 -3.43 -5.55
N HIS A 70 -10.30 -2.40 -5.48
CA HIS A 70 -10.07 -1.15 -6.19
C HIS A 70 -8.76 -0.46 -5.75
N SER A 71 -8.46 -0.48 -4.45
CA SER A 71 -7.25 0.10 -3.87
C SER A 71 -6.00 -0.66 -4.26
N ALA A 72 -6.03 -1.99 -4.24
CA ALA A 72 -4.93 -2.83 -4.72
C ALA A 72 -4.65 -2.56 -6.21
N GLU A 73 -5.69 -2.49 -7.04
CA GLU A 73 -5.55 -2.12 -8.44
C GLU A 73 -4.96 -0.71 -8.66
N ARG A 74 -5.39 0.28 -7.85
CA ARG A 74 -4.80 1.62 -7.92
C ARG A 74 -3.33 1.59 -7.55
N LEU A 75 -2.97 0.93 -6.44
CA LEU A 75 -1.59 0.80 -5.99
C LEU A 75 -0.71 0.12 -7.05
N ARG A 76 -1.19 -0.97 -7.66
CA ARG A 76 -0.48 -1.72 -8.72
C ARG A 76 -0.09 -0.86 -9.93
N ARG A 77 -0.85 0.21 -10.21
CA ARG A 77 -0.63 1.09 -11.38
C ARG A 77 0.22 2.32 -11.07
N LEU A 78 0.62 2.53 -9.81
CA LEU A 78 1.48 3.66 -9.48
C LEU A 78 2.90 3.43 -10.01
N ASP A 79 3.49 4.49 -10.56
CA ASP A 79 4.94 4.57 -10.71
C ASP A 79 5.57 4.54 -9.30
N CYS A 80 6.48 3.61 -9.06
CA CYS A 80 6.82 3.19 -7.70
C CYS A 80 8.24 2.65 -7.63
N ASP A 81 9.21 3.55 -7.70
CA ASP A 81 10.63 3.21 -7.56
C ASP A 81 10.96 2.80 -6.13
N VAL A 82 10.36 3.47 -5.14
CA VAL A 82 10.58 3.20 -3.71
C VAL A 82 9.24 3.14 -2.99
N LEU A 83 8.94 1.96 -2.42
CA LEU A 83 7.76 1.73 -1.58
C LEU A 83 8.12 1.84 -0.10
N LEU A 84 7.30 2.59 0.62
CA LEU A 84 7.21 2.63 2.08
C LEU A 84 5.77 2.29 2.49
N THR A 85 5.58 1.69 3.66
CA THR A 85 4.25 1.43 4.23
C THR A 85 4.19 1.81 5.71
N PRO A 86 2.99 2.02 6.30
CA PRO A 86 2.83 2.28 7.73
C PRO A 86 3.43 1.21 8.65
N HIS A 87 3.51 -0.04 8.20
CA HIS A 87 4.09 -1.15 8.95
C HIS A 87 5.44 -1.54 8.34
N PRO A 88 6.58 -1.14 8.95
CA PRO A 88 7.91 -1.28 8.33
C PRO A 88 8.32 -2.71 7.96
N ALA A 89 7.75 -3.70 8.62
CA ALA A 89 7.95 -5.10 8.30
C ALA A 89 7.46 -5.48 6.90
N GLN A 90 6.40 -4.84 6.39
CA GLN A 90 5.81 -5.18 5.09
C GLN A 90 6.70 -4.84 3.89
N PHE A 91 7.56 -3.83 4.02
CA PHE A 91 8.55 -3.48 3.00
C PHE A 91 9.98 -3.82 3.41
N GLN A 92 10.13 -4.64 4.48
CA GLN A 92 11.40 -5.17 4.98
C GLN A 92 12.42 -4.10 5.39
N LEU A 93 11.97 -3.02 6.05
CA LEU A 93 12.81 -1.86 6.39
C LEU A 93 14.14 -2.27 7.05
N GLN A 94 14.10 -3.13 8.07
CA GLN A 94 15.31 -3.50 8.82
C GLN A 94 16.33 -4.25 7.96
N ALA A 95 15.89 -5.16 7.09
CA ALA A 95 16.78 -5.87 6.18
C ALA A 95 17.42 -4.93 5.16
N LYS A 96 16.63 -3.99 4.60
CA LYS A 96 17.13 -2.97 3.67
C LYS A 96 18.13 -2.02 4.32
N LEU A 97 17.89 -1.61 5.57
CA LEU A 97 18.83 -0.78 6.33
C LEU A 97 20.14 -1.53 6.60
N ALA A 98 20.08 -2.79 7.02
CA ALA A 98 21.26 -3.62 7.25
C ALA A 98 22.07 -3.84 5.96
N GLN A 99 21.40 -4.06 4.82
CA GLN A 99 22.06 -4.19 3.52
C GLN A 99 22.81 -2.90 3.14
N ARG A 100 22.18 -1.73 3.36
CA ARG A 100 22.80 -0.43 3.08
C ARG A 100 23.94 -0.09 4.03
N GLU A 101 23.89 -0.54 5.29
CA GLU A 101 24.99 -0.39 6.24
C GLU A 101 26.20 -1.24 5.85
N ALA A 102 25.95 -2.47 5.36
CA ALA A 102 27.00 -3.37 4.89
C ALA A 102 27.63 -2.94 3.56
N ASP A 103 26.83 -2.35 2.65
CA ASP A 103 27.27 -1.83 1.36
C ASP A 103 26.61 -0.46 1.07
N PRO A 104 27.32 0.65 1.32
CA PRO A 104 26.81 2.00 1.09
C PRO A 104 26.45 2.34 -0.36
N GLU A 105 27.01 1.60 -1.33
CA GLU A 105 26.70 1.79 -2.76
C GLU A 105 25.44 1.04 -3.19
N SER A 106 24.93 0.12 -2.36
CA SER A 106 23.67 -0.58 -2.61
C SER A 106 22.46 0.35 -2.40
N ASP A 107 21.47 0.23 -3.28
CA ASP A 107 20.16 0.90 -3.14
C ASP A 107 19.04 -0.14 -2.93
N PRO A 108 18.96 -0.75 -1.74
CA PRO A 108 17.98 -1.82 -1.46
C PRO A 108 16.54 -1.32 -1.36
N PHE A 109 16.34 0.00 -1.40
CA PHE A 109 15.01 0.61 -1.41
C PHE A 109 14.44 0.75 -2.81
N TYR A 110 15.29 0.79 -3.84
CA TYR A 110 14.87 0.81 -5.22
C TYR A 110 14.32 -0.55 -5.67
N ASN A 111 13.02 -0.62 -5.92
CA ASN A 111 12.34 -1.75 -6.54
C ASN A 111 11.11 -1.23 -7.31
N PRO A 112 11.17 -1.10 -8.66
CA PRO A 112 10.06 -0.61 -9.47
C PRO A 112 8.84 -1.54 -9.47
N GLN A 113 8.95 -2.76 -8.94
CA GLN A 113 7.83 -3.71 -8.81
C GLN A 113 7.19 -3.70 -7.41
N ALA A 114 7.73 -2.94 -6.45
CA ALA A 114 7.30 -3.03 -5.05
C ALA A 114 5.81 -2.74 -4.84
N CYS A 115 5.24 -1.75 -5.54
CA CYS A 115 3.80 -1.49 -5.45
C CYS A 115 2.94 -2.62 -6.07
N GLN A 116 3.43 -3.30 -7.11
CA GLN A 116 2.73 -4.43 -7.72
C GLN A 116 2.75 -5.65 -6.79
N GLU A 117 3.90 -5.91 -6.17
CA GLU A 117 4.08 -6.95 -5.15
C GLU A 117 3.18 -6.70 -3.94
N ALA A 118 3.15 -5.47 -3.42
CA ALA A 118 2.30 -5.10 -2.29
C ALA A 118 0.80 -5.21 -2.61
N ALA A 119 0.38 -4.82 -3.82
CA ALA A 119 -0.99 -5.01 -4.29
C ALA A 119 -1.36 -6.50 -4.37
N HIS A 120 -0.46 -7.34 -4.86
CA HIS A 120 -0.67 -8.79 -4.93
C HIS A 120 -0.79 -9.42 -3.54
N ASP A 121 0.10 -9.07 -2.62
CA ASP A 121 0.05 -9.54 -1.23
C ASP A 121 -1.27 -9.14 -0.53
N ALA A 122 -1.74 -7.90 -0.74
CA ALA A 122 -3.04 -7.45 -0.24
C ALA A 122 -4.20 -8.29 -0.79
N GLU A 123 -4.19 -8.62 -2.09
CA GLU A 123 -5.20 -9.48 -2.72
C GLU A 123 -5.19 -10.90 -2.14
N LEU A 124 -4.01 -11.49 -1.90
CA LEU A 124 -3.90 -12.82 -1.29
C LEU A 124 -4.48 -12.85 0.12
N LYS A 125 -4.17 -11.83 0.94
CA LYS A 125 -4.74 -11.70 2.28
C LYS A 125 -6.26 -11.51 2.25
N LEU A 126 -6.77 -10.73 1.29
CA LEU A 126 -8.20 -10.56 1.12
C LEU A 126 -8.88 -11.88 0.73
N GLN A 127 -8.30 -12.63 -0.20
CA GLN A 127 -8.83 -13.95 -0.57
C GLN A 127 -8.89 -14.90 0.63
N ALA A 128 -7.84 -14.95 1.45
CA ALA A 128 -7.81 -15.76 2.67
C ALA A 128 -8.91 -15.33 3.64
N ARG A 129 -9.02 -14.03 3.93
CA ARG A 129 -10.06 -13.49 4.81
C ARG A 129 -11.48 -13.82 4.31
N LEU A 130 -11.73 -13.70 3.01
CA LEU A 130 -13.04 -14.04 2.44
C LEU A 130 -13.35 -15.54 2.52
N ALA A 131 -12.34 -16.41 2.53
CA ALA A 131 -12.52 -17.84 2.73
C ALA A 131 -12.91 -18.17 4.18
N GLU A 132 -12.29 -17.49 5.16
CA GLU A 132 -12.69 -17.55 6.56
C GLU A 132 -14.15 -17.12 6.73
N GLU A 133 -14.54 -15.99 6.11
CA GLU A 133 -15.90 -15.45 6.25
C GLU A 133 -17.02 -16.37 5.73
N ARG A 134 -16.72 -17.24 4.76
CA ARG A 134 -17.65 -18.25 4.21
C ARG A 134 -17.77 -19.51 5.08
N SER A 135 -16.80 -19.72 5.95
CA SER A 135 -16.71 -20.91 6.81
C SER A 135 -17.28 -20.66 8.21
N ASP A 136 -17.57 -19.40 8.53
CA ASP A 136 -18.33 -18.92 9.69
C ASP A 136 -19.84 -19.01 9.44
#